data_AF-A0A6B3WCU4-F1
#
_entry.id   AF-A0A6B3WCU4-F1
#
_cell.length_a   1.000
_cell.length_b   1.000
_cell.length_c   1.000
_cell.angle_alpha   90.00
_cell.angle_beta   90.00
_cell.angle_gamma   90.00
#
_symmetry.space_group_name_H-M   'P 1'
#
loop_
_entity.id
_entity.type
_entity.pdbx_description
1 polymer ?
#
loop_
_entity_poly.entity_id
_entity_poly.type
_entity_poly.pdbx_seq_one_letter_code
_entity_poly.pdbx_strand_id
1 'polypeptide(L)'
;MKTPFSQTPPVLVALAAAFMLLQGCAVNPVSGDREFVLVSEDQEIAMGAQGAESVRQSIGLVDDAALQNYVQALGMTMAVDSERPELPWSFGVIDDPTPNAFAFPGGYIFVTRGLMGLMGNEAELASVLGHEIGHVTARHSVAMITRSQVAQIGLGVGSILSPEIAEFSEAAASGLQLLFLSYGRDAERQADDLGFGYALDNGYDVREMPNVFASLQDASQLAGASPMPNWLASHPAPAERIQRIEKRLDNLDQPLGGTRVGEDEYVGRIDGMVFGVNPRQGYFEENRFMHPELEFRITFPQGWQTQNLAQVVLAGSPDQDAVVQLTLAAGSPSEAAEEFFAQEGLASSNVDSRSINGLSAVSGRFQAQTANGELGGRAAFIAHENRVYRLLAYTPADKFSRYESAFQQTIGSFARLTDRRALAKQPERISIVRTPRAMTLDEFDAQYPSVIDMERLVLINQLSGPNVTIPAGTPVKRVVQAR
;
A
#
# COMPACT_ATOMS: atom_id res chain seq x y z
N MET A 1 -23.12 52.27 -27.97
CA MET A 1 -23.96 51.09 -27.72
C MET A 1 -23.08 49.98 -27.16
N LYS A 2 -23.15 49.71 -25.86
CA LYS A 2 -22.62 48.50 -25.22
C LYS A 2 -23.71 47.98 -24.28
N THR A 3 -24.09 46.73 -24.50
CA THR A 3 -25.18 45.99 -23.87
C THR A 3 -24.95 45.82 -22.36
N PRO A 4 -26.00 45.83 -21.51
CA PRO A 4 -25.84 45.58 -20.09
C PRO A 4 -25.61 44.09 -19.84
N PHE A 5 -24.66 43.76 -18.97
CA PHE A 5 -24.51 42.42 -18.42
C PHE A 5 -25.77 42.06 -17.64
N SER A 6 -26.53 41.10 -18.15
CA SER A 6 -27.65 40.45 -17.46
C SER A 6 -27.11 39.74 -16.22
N GLN A 7 -27.29 40.31 -15.04
CA GLN A 7 -27.07 39.61 -13.78
C GLN A 7 -28.07 38.44 -13.71
N THR A 8 -27.55 37.21 -13.69
CA THR A 8 -28.37 36.02 -13.40
C THR A 8 -29.09 36.23 -12.07
N PRO A 9 -30.43 36.13 -12.01
CA PRO A 9 -31.18 36.35 -10.79
C PRO A 9 -30.69 35.40 -9.69
N PRO A 10 -30.56 35.84 -8.42
CA PRO A 10 -30.16 34.97 -7.30
C PRO A 10 -31.10 33.77 -7.13
N VAL A 11 -32.34 33.88 -7.63
CA VAL A 11 -33.33 32.79 -7.69
C VAL A 11 -32.92 31.67 -8.65
N LEU A 12 -32.26 31.99 -9.77
CA LEU A 12 -31.77 31.01 -10.75
C LEU A 12 -30.53 30.26 -10.24
N VAL A 13 -29.67 30.93 -9.48
CA VAL A 13 -28.53 30.29 -8.78
C VAL A 13 -29.02 29.39 -7.64
N ALA A 14 -30.02 29.84 -6.86
CA ALA A 14 -30.63 29.03 -5.81
C ALA A 14 -31.41 27.82 -6.37
N LEU A 15 -32.08 27.97 -7.52
CA LEU A 15 -32.74 26.86 -8.21
C LEU A 15 -31.74 25.87 -8.83
N ALA A 16 -30.62 26.34 -9.37
CA ALA A 16 -29.55 25.46 -9.87
C ALA A 16 -28.85 24.69 -8.74
N ALA A 17 -28.60 25.35 -7.59
CA ALA A 17 -28.09 24.69 -6.39
C ALA A 17 -29.10 23.68 -5.82
N ALA A 18 -30.40 24.01 -5.78
CA ALA A 18 -31.46 23.10 -5.37
C ALA A 18 -31.64 21.92 -6.35
N PHE A 19 -31.42 22.14 -7.66
CA PHE A 19 -31.47 21.08 -8.67
C PHE A 19 -30.25 20.14 -8.60
N MET A 20 -29.06 20.65 -8.28
CA MET A 20 -27.87 19.82 -7.99
C MET A 20 -28.05 19.03 -6.68
N LEU A 21 -28.66 19.62 -5.65
CA LEU A 21 -28.97 18.94 -4.39
C LEU A 21 -29.98 17.79 -4.55
N LEU A 22 -30.88 17.88 -5.54
CA LEU A 22 -31.86 16.83 -5.84
C LEU A 22 -31.28 15.66 -6.67
N GLN A 23 -30.13 15.83 -7.32
CA GLN A 23 -29.46 14.78 -8.11
C GLN A 23 -28.36 14.04 -7.33
N GLY A 24 -27.93 14.57 -6.19
CA GLY A 24 -26.88 14.00 -5.35
C GLY A 24 -27.36 13.03 -4.26
N CYS A 25 -28.60 12.55 -4.28
CA CYS A 25 -29.08 11.57 -3.30
C CYS A 25 -29.02 10.16 -3.88
N ALA A 26 -28.13 9.31 -3.36
CA ALA A 26 -28.07 7.88 -3.69
C ALA A 26 -28.55 7.04 -2.49
N VAL A 27 -29.13 5.87 -2.76
CA VAL A 27 -29.47 4.91 -1.70
C VAL A 27 -28.21 4.10 -1.37
N ASN A 28 -27.86 4.02 -0.09
CA ASN A 28 -26.84 3.09 0.38
C ASN A 28 -27.34 1.65 0.19
N PRO A 29 -26.65 0.80 -0.58
CA PRO A 29 -27.14 -0.55 -0.89
C PRO A 29 -27.32 -1.44 0.35
N VAL A 30 -26.57 -1.17 1.42
CA VAL A 30 -26.61 -1.97 2.65
C VAL A 30 -27.61 -1.39 3.65
N SER A 31 -27.50 -0.10 4.00
CA SER A 31 -28.38 0.48 5.03
C SER A 31 -29.78 0.82 4.51
N GLY A 32 -29.93 0.98 3.19
CA GLY A 32 -31.16 1.47 2.57
C GLY A 32 -31.41 2.97 2.76
N ASP A 33 -30.51 3.67 3.45
CA ASP A 33 -30.63 5.11 3.71
C ASP A 33 -30.35 5.94 2.45
N ARG A 34 -31.04 7.07 2.33
CA ARG A 34 -30.71 8.07 1.30
C ARG A 34 -29.58 8.96 1.80
N GLU A 35 -28.42 8.81 1.19
CA GLU A 35 -27.24 9.59 1.50
C GLU A 35 -26.97 10.62 0.41
N PHE A 36 -26.45 11.78 0.81
CA PHE A 36 -25.89 12.72 -0.15
C PHE A 36 -24.55 12.19 -0.62
N VAL A 37 -24.45 11.89 -1.91
CA VAL A 37 -23.30 11.30 -2.58
C VAL A 37 -22.98 12.13 -3.83
N LEU A 38 -21.75 12.62 -3.93
CA LEU A 38 -21.27 13.41 -5.08
C LEU A 38 -20.67 12.54 -6.19
N VAL A 39 -20.51 11.25 -5.93
CA VAL A 39 -19.85 10.28 -6.81
C VAL A 39 -20.86 9.26 -7.33
N SER A 40 -21.11 9.31 -8.64
CA SER A 40 -21.91 8.28 -9.33
C SER A 40 -21.21 6.91 -9.31
N GLU A 41 -21.95 5.83 -9.55
CA GLU A 41 -21.37 4.47 -9.61
C GLU A 41 -20.32 4.35 -10.72
N ASP A 42 -20.59 4.89 -11.91
CA ASP A 42 -19.62 4.90 -13.02
C ASP A 42 -18.33 5.63 -12.65
N GLN A 43 -18.43 6.77 -11.95
CA GLN A 43 -17.26 7.50 -11.45
C GLN A 43 -16.52 6.71 -10.38
N GLU A 44 -17.25 6.05 -9.49
CA GLU A 44 -16.69 5.15 -8.47
C GLU A 44 -15.87 4.03 -9.13
N ILE A 45 -16.42 3.34 -10.14
CA ILE A 45 -15.73 2.28 -10.88
C ILE A 45 -14.49 2.84 -11.60
N ALA A 46 -14.61 3.99 -12.26
CA ALA A 46 -13.49 4.61 -12.96
C ALA A 46 -12.34 5.00 -12.01
N MET A 47 -12.66 5.57 -10.85
CA MET A 47 -11.67 5.88 -9.82
C MET A 47 -11.00 4.61 -9.27
N GLY A 48 -11.79 3.56 -9.06
CA GLY A 48 -11.29 2.24 -8.65
C GLY A 48 -10.30 1.66 -9.63
N ALA A 49 -10.67 1.63 -10.91
CA ALA A 49 -9.84 1.11 -11.98
C ALA A 49 -8.51 1.87 -12.09
N GLN A 50 -8.55 3.20 -11.97
CA GLN A 50 -7.35 4.04 -11.97
C GLN A 50 -6.45 3.75 -10.77
N GLY A 51 -7.00 3.70 -9.55
CA GLY A 51 -6.24 3.41 -8.34
C GLY A 51 -5.62 2.01 -8.36
N ALA A 52 -6.39 1.01 -8.82
CA ALA A 52 -5.92 -0.36 -8.98
C ALA A 52 -4.77 -0.46 -10.00
N GLU A 53 -4.86 0.25 -11.13
CA GLU A 53 -3.77 0.30 -12.10
C GLU A 53 -2.52 0.95 -11.54
N SER A 54 -2.66 2.04 -10.80
CA SER A 54 -1.54 2.69 -10.13
C SER A 54 -0.86 1.78 -9.12
N VAL A 55 -1.59 0.99 -8.33
CA VAL A 55 -1.02 -0.02 -7.42
C VAL A 55 -0.25 -1.09 -8.19
N ARG A 56 -0.80 -1.62 -9.28
CA ARG A 56 -0.11 -2.61 -10.11
C ARG A 56 1.19 -2.06 -10.70
N GLN A 57 1.20 -0.78 -11.06
CA GLN A 57 2.38 -0.13 -11.61
C GLN A 57 3.42 0.23 -10.52
N SER A 58 2.99 0.75 -9.38
CA SER A 58 3.87 1.33 -8.36
C SER A 58 4.33 0.35 -7.27
N ILE A 59 3.54 -0.69 -6.98
CA ILE A 59 3.85 -1.72 -5.98
C ILE A 59 4.12 -3.06 -6.69
N GLY A 60 3.25 -3.44 -7.64
CA GLY A 60 3.34 -4.71 -8.33
C GLY A 60 2.56 -5.84 -7.65
N LEU A 61 2.20 -6.84 -8.45
CA LEU A 61 1.57 -8.07 -7.98
C LEU A 61 2.63 -9.13 -7.66
N VAL A 62 2.32 -10.04 -6.73
CA VAL A 62 3.11 -11.26 -6.55
C VAL A 62 3.09 -12.07 -7.85
N ASP A 63 4.26 -12.41 -8.37
CA ASP A 63 4.46 -13.22 -9.58
C ASP A 63 4.18 -14.71 -9.33
N ASP A 64 2.90 -15.00 -9.07
CA ASP A 64 2.36 -16.35 -8.88
C ASP A 64 0.92 -16.40 -9.39
N ALA A 65 0.75 -16.87 -10.62
CA ALA A 65 -0.57 -16.96 -11.25
C ALA A 65 -1.54 -17.90 -10.49
N ALA A 66 -1.04 -18.93 -9.82
CA ALA A 66 -1.89 -19.84 -9.06
C ALA A 66 -2.41 -19.15 -7.80
N LEU A 67 -1.57 -18.37 -7.12
CA LEU A 67 -1.98 -17.55 -5.97
C LEU A 67 -2.96 -16.45 -6.36
N GLN A 68 -2.70 -15.72 -7.45
CA GLN A 68 -3.62 -14.68 -7.94
C GLN A 68 -5.00 -15.27 -8.27
N ASN A 69 -5.05 -16.40 -8.97
CA ASN A 69 -6.29 -17.08 -9.29
C ASN A 69 -7.03 -17.59 -8.06
N TYR A 70 -6.30 -18.08 -7.05
CA TYR A 70 -6.87 -18.54 -5.79
C TYR A 70 -7.56 -17.40 -5.03
N VAL A 71 -6.88 -16.27 -4.86
CA VAL A 71 -7.45 -15.09 -4.17
C VAL A 71 -8.61 -14.48 -4.97
N GLN A 72 -8.49 -14.41 -6.31
CA GLN A 72 -9.57 -13.99 -7.19
C GLN A 72 -10.80 -14.89 -7.06
N ALA A 73 -10.63 -16.22 -7.07
CA ALA A 73 -11.73 -17.15 -6.94
C ALA A 73 -12.43 -17.01 -5.58
N LEU A 74 -11.66 -16.97 -4.49
CA LEU A 74 -12.19 -16.82 -3.13
C LEU A 74 -12.93 -15.50 -2.92
N GLY A 75 -12.37 -14.38 -3.39
CA GLY A 75 -13.05 -13.09 -3.30
C GLY A 75 -14.35 -13.07 -4.10
N MET A 76 -14.36 -13.67 -5.29
CA MET A 76 -15.54 -13.74 -6.14
C MET A 76 -16.67 -14.56 -5.53
N THR A 77 -16.42 -15.65 -4.80
CA THR A 77 -17.50 -16.45 -4.20
C THR A 77 -18.30 -15.61 -3.21
N MET A 78 -17.65 -14.75 -2.43
CA MET A 78 -18.33 -13.86 -1.49
C MET A 78 -18.95 -12.64 -2.18
N ALA A 79 -18.27 -12.07 -3.19
CA ALA A 79 -18.72 -10.84 -3.83
C ALA A 79 -20.03 -11.01 -4.62
N VAL A 80 -20.26 -12.17 -5.24
CA VAL A 80 -21.50 -12.45 -5.99
C VAL A 80 -22.73 -12.63 -5.09
N ASP A 81 -22.53 -12.90 -3.80
CA ASP A 81 -23.59 -13.01 -2.80
C ASP A 81 -23.81 -11.68 -2.04
N SER A 82 -23.02 -10.65 -2.35
CA SER A 82 -23.12 -9.34 -1.70
C SER A 82 -24.28 -8.49 -2.22
N GLU A 83 -24.49 -7.32 -1.62
CA GLU A 83 -25.50 -6.34 -2.04
C GLU A 83 -25.17 -5.66 -3.38
N ARG A 84 -23.95 -5.85 -3.93
CA ARG A 84 -23.51 -5.27 -5.20
C ARG A 84 -22.80 -6.31 -6.10
N PRO A 85 -23.50 -7.37 -6.53
CA PRO A 85 -22.87 -8.48 -7.25
C PRO A 85 -22.43 -8.12 -8.68
N GLU A 86 -22.99 -7.06 -9.26
CA GLU A 86 -22.74 -6.62 -10.64
C GLU A 86 -21.49 -5.72 -10.80
N LEU A 87 -20.79 -5.38 -9.71
CA LEU A 87 -19.55 -4.61 -9.81
C LEU A 87 -18.45 -5.42 -10.53
N PRO A 88 -17.48 -4.75 -11.19
CA PRO A 88 -16.36 -5.42 -11.85
C PRO A 88 -15.31 -5.88 -10.82
N TRP A 89 -15.71 -6.79 -9.94
CA TRP A 89 -14.92 -7.28 -8.82
C TRP A 89 -13.57 -7.87 -9.29
N SER A 90 -12.49 -7.37 -8.70
CA SER A 90 -11.13 -7.82 -8.96
C SER A 90 -10.37 -7.91 -7.66
N PHE A 91 -9.69 -9.04 -7.47
CA PHE A 91 -8.88 -9.31 -6.28
C PHE A 91 -7.45 -9.62 -6.70
N GLY A 92 -6.48 -9.25 -5.86
CA GLY A 92 -5.09 -9.59 -6.14
C GLY A 92 -4.20 -9.54 -4.91
N VAL A 93 -3.06 -10.25 -5.02
CA VAL A 93 -2.00 -10.21 -4.00
C VAL A 93 -0.90 -9.27 -4.48
N ILE A 94 -0.61 -8.22 -3.71
CA ILE A 94 0.46 -7.25 -4.01
C ILE A 94 1.77 -7.63 -3.32
N ASP A 95 2.89 -7.34 -3.98
CA ASP A 95 4.24 -7.66 -3.52
C ASP A 95 4.75 -6.65 -2.47
N ASP A 96 4.00 -6.51 -1.37
CA ASP A 96 4.36 -5.65 -0.25
C ASP A 96 4.51 -6.47 1.05
N PRO A 97 5.62 -6.31 1.81
CA PRO A 97 5.84 -7.06 3.04
C PRO A 97 5.04 -6.56 4.24
N THR A 98 4.42 -5.37 4.17
CA THR A 98 3.65 -4.79 5.26
C THR A 98 2.28 -5.41 5.33
N PRO A 99 1.89 -6.01 6.46
CA PRO A 99 0.56 -6.60 6.61
C PRO A 99 -0.56 -5.56 6.41
N ASN A 100 -1.32 -5.73 5.33
CA ASN A 100 -2.48 -4.91 5.02
C ASN A 100 -3.40 -5.60 4.00
N ALA A 101 -4.64 -5.14 3.92
CA ALA A 101 -5.54 -5.32 2.79
C ALA A 101 -6.32 -4.02 2.60
N PHE A 102 -6.81 -3.76 1.40
CA PHE A 102 -7.59 -2.54 1.13
C PHE A 102 -8.46 -2.70 -0.10
N ALA A 103 -9.57 -1.98 -0.07
CA ALA A 103 -10.46 -1.80 -1.20
C ALA A 103 -10.36 -0.41 -1.81
N PHE A 104 -10.27 -0.36 -3.14
CA PHE A 104 -10.65 0.81 -3.89
C PHE A 104 -12.16 0.81 -4.19
N PRO A 105 -12.76 1.99 -4.40
CA PRO A 105 -14.16 2.09 -4.84
C PRO A 105 -14.42 1.24 -6.09
N GLY A 106 -15.63 0.73 -6.27
CA GLY A 106 -16.00 0.00 -7.49
C GLY A 106 -15.48 -1.44 -7.61
N GLY A 107 -14.97 -2.04 -6.52
CA GLY A 107 -14.78 -3.49 -6.43
C GLY A 107 -13.36 -4.01 -6.64
N TYR A 108 -12.33 -3.18 -6.47
CA TYR A 108 -10.94 -3.62 -6.59
C TYR A 108 -10.32 -3.80 -5.21
N ILE A 109 -9.97 -5.03 -4.82
CA ILE A 109 -9.47 -5.38 -3.49
C ILE A 109 -8.08 -5.99 -3.62
N PHE A 110 -7.16 -5.56 -2.75
CA PHE A 110 -5.81 -6.12 -2.69
C PHE A 110 -5.47 -6.58 -1.28
N VAL A 111 -4.74 -7.68 -1.19
CA VAL A 111 -4.13 -8.20 0.04
C VAL A 111 -2.62 -8.20 -0.13
N THR A 112 -1.87 -7.78 0.89
CA THR A 112 -0.40 -7.79 0.81
C THR A 112 0.14 -9.18 1.09
N ARG A 113 1.28 -9.55 0.48
CA ARG A 113 1.97 -10.80 0.88
C ARG A 113 2.38 -10.79 2.35
N GLY A 114 2.59 -9.61 2.95
CA GLY A 114 2.79 -9.46 4.39
C GLY A 114 1.64 -10.04 5.20
N LEU A 115 0.39 -9.70 4.84
CA LEU A 115 -0.79 -10.22 5.52
C LEU A 115 -0.99 -11.71 5.21
N MET A 116 -0.75 -12.13 3.97
CA MET A 116 -0.77 -13.56 3.61
C MET A 116 0.18 -14.40 4.47
N GLY A 117 1.38 -13.87 4.77
CA GLY A 117 2.34 -14.55 5.64
C GLY A 117 1.88 -14.68 7.09
N LEU A 118 1.05 -13.76 7.58
CA LEU A 118 0.52 -13.77 8.96
C LEU A 118 -0.65 -14.75 9.14
N MET A 119 -1.58 -14.80 8.19
CA MET A 119 -2.80 -15.59 8.35
C MET A 119 -2.52 -17.10 8.41
N GLY A 120 -3.23 -17.84 9.26
CA GLY A 120 -3.03 -19.28 9.45
C GLY A 120 -3.77 -20.14 8.44
N ASN A 121 -4.90 -19.66 7.91
CA ASN A 121 -5.81 -20.48 7.13
C ASN A 121 -6.68 -19.68 6.13
N GLU A 122 -7.48 -20.40 5.32
CA GLU A 122 -8.33 -19.80 4.29
C GLU A 122 -9.52 -19.02 4.87
N ALA A 123 -10.08 -19.44 6.02
CA ALA A 123 -11.19 -18.74 6.66
C ALA A 123 -10.79 -17.35 7.19
N GLU A 124 -9.55 -17.19 7.65
CA GLU A 124 -8.96 -15.89 7.95
C GLU A 124 -8.89 -14.99 6.72
N LEU A 125 -8.38 -15.51 5.60
CA LEU A 125 -8.34 -14.78 4.32
C LEU A 125 -9.76 -14.42 3.86
N ALA A 126 -10.72 -15.35 3.98
CA ALA A 126 -12.12 -15.11 3.65
C ALA A 126 -12.69 -13.96 4.51
N SER A 127 -12.36 -13.93 5.80
CA SER A 127 -12.79 -12.86 6.72
C SER A 127 -12.22 -11.49 6.30
N VAL A 128 -10.93 -11.43 5.93
CA VAL A 128 -10.29 -10.20 5.42
C VAL A 128 -10.95 -9.72 4.14
N LEU A 129 -11.11 -10.61 3.15
CA LEU A 129 -11.71 -10.25 1.87
C LEU A 129 -13.19 -9.87 2.04
N GLY A 130 -13.93 -10.58 2.89
CA GLY A 130 -15.32 -10.26 3.24
C GLY A 130 -15.46 -8.88 3.87
N HIS A 131 -14.55 -8.51 4.78
CA HIS A 131 -14.50 -7.17 5.38
C HIS A 131 -14.27 -6.08 4.31
N GLU A 132 -13.32 -6.28 3.40
CA GLU A 132 -13.07 -5.35 2.29
C GLU A 132 -14.24 -5.26 1.30
N ILE A 133 -14.91 -6.38 1.00
CA ILE A 133 -16.16 -6.39 0.22
C ILE A 133 -17.21 -5.53 0.94
N GLY A 134 -17.33 -5.67 2.27
CA GLY A 134 -18.24 -4.88 3.10
C GLY A 134 -18.02 -3.36 2.98
N HIS A 135 -16.76 -2.90 2.89
CA HIS A 135 -16.46 -1.49 2.64
C HIS A 135 -16.97 -1.00 1.28
N VAL A 136 -16.82 -1.81 0.23
CA VAL A 136 -17.25 -1.46 -1.13
C VAL A 136 -18.78 -1.51 -1.26
N THR A 137 -19.43 -2.52 -0.68
CA THR A 137 -20.89 -2.70 -0.75
C THR A 137 -21.61 -1.59 0.01
N ALA A 138 -21.12 -1.23 1.19
CA ALA A 138 -21.61 -0.10 1.98
C ALA A 138 -21.12 1.28 1.49
N ARG A 139 -20.32 1.32 0.40
CA ARG A 139 -19.81 2.55 -0.24
C ARG A 139 -19.04 3.47 0.72
N HIS A 140 -18.31 2.92 1.69
CA HIS A 140 -17.62 3.68 2.73
C HIS A 140 -16.59 4.69 2.16
N SER A 141 -15.82 4.30 1.15
CA SER A 141 -14.84 5.19 0.51
C SER A 141 -15.52 6.35 -0.20
N VAL A 142 -16.65 6.10 -0.87
CA VAL A 142 -17.46 7.12 -1.55
C VAL A 142 -18.07 8.11 -0.56
N ALA A 143 -18.58 7.62 0.56
CA ALA A 143 -19.09 8.47 1.65
C ALA A 143 -17.96 9.37 2.21
N MET A 144 -16.75 8.82 2.40
CA MET A 144 -15.60 9.60 2.85
C MET A 144 -15.18 10.67 1.84
N ILE A 145 -15.04 10.29 0.56
CA ILE A 145 -14.71 11.21 -0.54
C ILE A 145 -15.74 12.34 -0.62
N THR A 146 -17.04 12.00 -0.52
CA THR A 146 -18.11 12.99 -0.55
C THR A 146 -18.03 13.96 0.63
N ARG A 147 -17.85 13.46 1.86
CA ARG A 147 -17.69 14.31 3.06
C ARG A 147 -16.49 15.25 2.92
N SER A 148 -15.39 14.75 2.37
CA SER A 148 -14.19 15.53 2.06
C SER A 148 -14.49 16.68 1.09
N GLN A 149 -15.11 16.39 -0.05
CA GLN A 149 -15.49 17.41 -1.04
C GLN A 149 -16.46 18.45 -0.46
N VAL A 150 -17.46 18.02 0.31
CA VAL A 150 -18.43 18.94 0.94
C VAL A 150 -17.75 19.87 1.95
N ALA A 151 -16.83 19.35 2.78
CA ALA A 151 -16.09 20.16 3.74
C ALA A 151 -15.24 21.24 3.05
N GLN A 152 -14.63 20.93 1.90
CA GLN A 152 -13.87 21.88 1.09
C GLN A 152 -14.75 23.01 0.54
N ILE A 153 -15.92 22.66 0.00
CA ILE A 153 -16.90 23.64 -0.52
C ILE A 153 -17.39 24.56 0.61
N GLY A 154 -17.65 24.01 1.80
CA GLY A 154 -18.15 24.76 2.95
C GLY A 154 -17.15 25.74 3.57
N LEU A 155 -15.85 25.48 3.45
CA LEU A 155 -14.79 26.30 4.03
C LEU A 155 -14.14 27.27 3.03
N GLY A 156 -14.44 27.16 1.73
CA GLY A 156 -13.76 27.95 0.69
C GLY A 156 -12.26 27.62 0.55
N VAL A 157 -11.81 26.53 1.16
CA VAL A 157 -10.42 26.06 1.18
C VAL A 157 -10.36 24.78 0.36
N GLY A 158 -9.80 24.87 -0.83
CA GLY A 158 -9.55 23.73 -1.69
C GLY A 158 -8.27 22.99 -1.27
N SER A 159 -8.42 21.97 -0.42
CA SER A 159 -7.72 20.67 -0.49
C SER A 159 -7.70 20.00 0.89
N ILE A 160 -8.27 18.81 0.98
CA ILE A 160 -7.98 17.85 2.04
C ILE A 160 -6.83 17.00 1.52
N LEU A 161 -5.63 17.48 1.79
CA LEU A 161 -4.45 16.64 1.86
C LEU A 161 -3.96 16.86 3.28
N SER A 162 -3.63 15.79 4.00
CA SER A 162 -2.76 15.99 5.15
C SER A 162 -1.47 16.62 4.61
N PRO A 163 -0.78 17.47 5.39
CA PRO A 163 0.49 18.06 4.96
C PRO A 163 1.48 17.01 4.43
N GLU A 164 1.45 15.79 4.99
CA GLU A 164 2.27 14.66 4.54
C GLU A 164 1.93 14.18 3.12
N ILE A 165 0.67 14.27 2.66
CA ILE A 165 0.23 13.84 1.33
C ILE A 165 0.41 14.96 0.29
N ALA A 166 0.34 16.23 0.71
CA ALA A 166 0.55 17.38 -0.16
C ALA A 166 1.99 17.48 -0.72
N GLU A 167 2.97 16.93 -0.01
CA GLU A 167 4.37 16.89 -0.46
C GLU A 167 4.60 15.87 -1.61
N PHE A 168 3.67 14.92 -1.80
CA PHE A 168 3.68 13.92 -2.87
C PHE A 168 2.76 14.29 -4.04
N SER A 169 2.98 15.45 -4.66
CA SER A 169 2.14 15.99 -5.75
C SER A 169 1.88 15.02 -6.93
N GLU A 170 2.80 14.07 -7.19
CA GLU A 170 2.66 13.04 -8.23
C GLU A 170 1.73 11.88 -7.80
N ALA A 171 1.66 11.56 -6.49
CA ALA A 171 0.76 10.55 -5.93
C ALA A 171 -0.70 11.00 -5.92
N ALA A 172 -0.97 12.31 -5.80
CA ALA A 172 -2.32 12.87 -5.85
C ALA A 172 -3.00 12.69 -7.22
N ALA A 173 -2.23 12.59 -8.30
CA ALA A 173 -2.72 12.36 -9.65
C ALA A 173 -2.90 10.87 -9.99
N SER A 174 -2.27 9.97 -9.23
CA SER A 174 -2.28 8.52 -9.50
C SER A 174 -3.42 7.78 -8.81
N GLY A 175 -4.12 8.38 -7.84
CA GLY A 175 -5.17 7.71 -7.07
C GLY A 175 -4.64 6.87 -5.91
N LEU A 176 -3.31 6.80 -5.72
CA LEU A 176 -2.69 6.14 -4.56
C LEU A 176 -3.05 6.82 -3.24
N GLN A 177 -3.52 8.07 -3.25
CA GLN A 177 -4.01 8.72 -2.02
C GLN A 177 -5.18 7.95 -1.37
N LEU A 178 -5.91 7.14 -2.15
CA LEU A 178 -7.03 6.35 -1.64
C LEU A 178 -6.59 5.24 -0.67
N LEU A 179 -5.32 4.82 -0.73
CA LEU A 179 -4.73 3.85 0.21
C LEU A 179 -4.62 4.38 1.64
N PHE A 180 -4.59 5.71 1.79
CA PHE A 180 -4.43 6.39 3.08
C PHE A 180 -5.77 6.85 3.66
N LEU A 181 -6.89 6.46 3.04
CA LEU A 181 -8.21 6.68 3.62
C LEU A 181 -8.34 5.87 4.91
N SER A 182 -8.89 6.51 5.94
CA SER A 182 -9.15 5.89 7.24
C SER A 182 -10.63 5.96 7.54
N TYR A 183 -11.23 4.82 7.90
CA TYR A 183 -12.67 4.75 8.11
C TYR A 183 -13.06 5.02 9.56
N GLY A 184 -14.26 5.58 9.74
CA GLY A 184 -14.83 5.79 11.07
C GLY A 184 -15.26 4.47 11.71
N ARG A 185 -15.36 4.43 13.05
CA ARG A 185 -15.71 3.22 13.80
C ARG A 185 -17.01 2.55 13.34
N ASP A 186 -18.02 3.32 12.95
CA ASP A 186 -19.30 2.76 12.49
C ASP A 186 -19.15 2.05 11.13
N ALA A 187 -18.32 2.58 10.23
CA ALA A 187 -17.99 1.92 8.97
C ALA A 187 -17.21 0.62 9.20
N GLU A 188 -16.23 0.62 10.11
CA GLU A 188 -15.51 -0.61 10.50
C GLU A 188 -16.45 -1.66 11.07
N ARG A 189 -17.38 -1.27 11.96
CA ARG A 189 -18.37 -2.19 12.54
C ARG A 189 -19.31 -2.78 11.51
N GLN A 190 -19.76 -1.97 10.55
CA GLN A 190 -20.62 -2.42 9.46
C GLN A 190 -19.87 -3.37 8.52
N ALA A 191 -18.62 -3.06 8.17
CA ALA A 191 -17.77 -3.92 7.36
C ALA A 191 -17.46 -5.25 8.06
N ASP A 192 -17.20 -5.23 9.38
CA ASP A 192 -17.09 -6.44 10.20
C ASP A 192 -18.36 -7.30 10.11
N ASP A 193 -19.52 -6.65 10.25
CA ASP A 193 -20.78 -7.36 10.32
C ASP A 193 -21.15 -8.01 8.97
N LEU A 194 -20.86 -7.32 7.87
CA LEU A 194 -21.01 -7.82 6.50
C LEU A 194 -20.01 -8.91 6.19
N GLY A 195 -18.72 -8.68 6.47
CA GLY A 195 -17.65 -9.66 6.21
C GLY A 195 -17.85 -10.97 6.96
N PHE A 196 -18.28 -10.89 8.22
CA PHE A 196 -18.70 -12.07 8.99
C PHE A 196 -19.86 -12.80 8.31
N GLY A 197 -20.86 -12.06 7.82
CA GLY A 197 -22.01 -12.63 7.10
C GLY A 197 -21.59 -13.35 5.82
N TYR A 198 -20.85 -12.67 4.94
CA TYR A 198 -20.40 -13.24 3.67
C TYR A 198 -19.56 -14.50 3.87
N ALA A 199 -18.64 -14.49 4.85
CA ALA A 199 -17.82 -15.67 5.17
C ALA A 199 -18.70 -16.83 5.67
N LEU A 200 -19.61 -16.56 6.62
CA LEU A 200 -20.52 -17.58 7.17
C LEU A 200 -21.45 -18.17 6.10
N ASP A 201 -22.04 -17.32 5.26
CA ASP A 201 -22.96 -17.72 4.20
C ASP A 201 -22.27 -18.57 3.12
N ASN A 202 -20.97 -18.33 2.91
CA ASN A 202 -20.11 -19.13 2.04
C ASN A 202 -19.49 -20.36 2.74
N GLY A 203 -19.90 -20.65 3.98
CA GLY A 203 -19.52 -21.86 4.71
C GLY A 203 -18.15 -21.81 5.39
N TYR A 204 -17.55 -20.62 5.52
CA TYR A 204 -16.29 -20.43 6.23
C TYR A 204 -16.47 -20.37 7.74
N ASP A 205 -15.44 -20.81 8.46
CA ASP A 205 -15.43 -20.79 9.91
C ASP A 205 -15.12 -19.39 10.46
N VAL A 206 -16.17 -18.65 10.79
CA VAL A 206 -16.06 -17.28 11.33
C VAL A 206 -15.41 -17.20 12.72
N ARG A 207 -15.11 -18.32 13.37
CA ARG A 207 -14.30 -18.34 14.61
C ARG A 207 -12.85 -17.97 14.37
N GLU A 208 -12.39 -18.01 13.13
CA GLU A 208 -11.02 -17.65 12.74
C GLU A 208 -10.84 -16.14 12.58
N MET A 209 -11.92 -15.37 12.41
CA MET A 209 -11.88 -13.92 12.19
C MET A 209 -11.13 -13.14 13.30
N PRO A 210 -11.29 -13.43 14.61
CA PRO A 210 -10.50 -12.77 15.67
C PRO A 210 -8.98 -12.95 15.54
N ASN A 211 -8.50 -14.08 14.99
CA ASN A 211 -7.07 -14.38 14.86
C ASN A 211 -6.37 -13.37 13.93
N VAL A 212 -7.07 -12.90 12.90
CA VAL A 212 -6.58 -11.86 11.99
C VAL A 212 -6.32 -10.56 12.74
N PHE A 213 -7.28 -10.11 13.55
CA PHE A 213 -7.16 -8.86 14.31
C PHE A 213 -6.05 -8.92 15.35
N ALA A 214 -5.92 -10.05 16.06
CA ALA A 214 -4.84 -10.27 17.01
C ALA A 214 -3.47 -10.24 16.29
N SER A 215 -3.34 -10.97 15.18
CA SER A 215 -2.10 -11.00 14.38
C SER A 215 -1.71 -9.62 13.87
N LEU A 216 -2.66 -8.82 13.41
CA LEU A 216 -2.41 -7.45 12.94
C LEU A 216 -2.02 -6.50 14.09
N GLN A 217 -2.62 -6.67 15.27
CA GLN A 217 -2.26 -5.92 16.46
C GLN A 217 -0.81 -6.20 16.89
N ASP A 218 -0.41 -7.46 16.87
CA ASP A 218 0.94 -7.88 17.25
C ASP A 218 1.98 -7.52 16.18
N ALA A 219 1.64 -7.69 14.89
CA ALA A 219 2.51 -7.32 13.79
C ALA A 219 2.79 -5.81 13.73
N SER A 220 1.83 -4.98 14.11
CA SER A 220 2.02 -3.51 14.15
C SER A 220 3.12 -3.07 15.13
N GLN A 221 3.34 -3.85 16.19
CA GLN A 221 4.40 -3.61 17.17
C GLN A 221 5.78 -4.02 16.64
N LEU A 222 5.81 -4.84 15.58
CA LEU A 222 7.01 -5.45 15.00
C LEU A 222 7.38 -4.89 13.61
N ALA A 223 6.57 -3.98 13.07
CA ALA A 223 6.73 -3.43 11.72
C ALA A 223 7.91 -2.43 11.64
N GLY A 224 8.70 -2.54 10.55
CA GLY A 224 9.69 -1.54 10.15
C GLY A 224 9.08 -0.40 9.33
N ALA A 225 9.92 0.49 8.79
CA ALA A 225 9.45 1.56 7.91
C ALA A 225 8.93 0.99 6.57
N SER A 226 7.69 1.31 6.20
CA SER A 226 7.06 0.96 4.92
C SER A 226 6.29 2.15 4.35
N PRO A 227 6.23 2.29 3.02
CA PRO A 227 5.38 3.28 2.33
C PRO A 227 3.88 3.03 2.52
N MET A 228 3.48 1.76 2.72
CA MET A 228 2.08 1.42 2.91
C MET A 228 1.66 1.70 4.35
N PRO A 229 0.48 2.31 4.57
CA PRO A 229 -0.08 2.34 5.92
C PRO A 229 -0.22 0.89 6.39
N ASN A 230 0.13 0.64 7.64
CA ASN A 230 -0.24 -0.63 8.26
C ASN A 230 -1.77 -0.68 8.41
N TRP A 231 -2.32 -1.90 8.54
CA TRP A 231 -3.76 -2.09 8.71
C TRP A 231 -4.38 -1.21 9.80
N LEU A 232 -3.71 -1.03 10.94
CA LEU A 232 -4.26 -0.26 12.06
C LEU A 232 -4.40 1.24 11.77
N ALA A 233 -3.66 1.78 10.80
CA ALA A 233 -3.79 3.16 10.37
C ALA A 233 -5.07 3.39 9.53
N SER A 234 -5.44 2.42 8.68
CA SER A 234 -6.68 2.48 7.88
C SER A 234 -7.90 1.94 8.66
N HIS A 235 -7.71 0.96 9.53
CA HIS A 235 -8.73 0.20 10.26
C HIS A 235 -8.50 0.24 11.79
N PRO A 236 -8.91 1.32 12.49
CA PRO A 236 -8.63 1.48 13.91
C PRO A 236 -9.46 0.56 14.84
N ALA A 237 -9.05 0.49 16.11
CA ALA A 237 -9.77 -0.11 17.25
C ALA A 237 -9.92 -1.66 17.26
N PRO A 238 -8.83 -2.45 17.11
CA PRO A 238 -8.91 -3.91 17.02
C PRO A 238 -9.54 -4.56 18.27
N ALA A 239 -9.21 -4.10 19.48
CA ALA A 239 -9.69 -4.72 20.72
C ALA A 239 -11.22 -4.63 20.91
N GLU A 240 -11.85 -3.52 20.49
CA GLU A 240 -13.32 -3.39 20.55
C GLU A 240 -13.99 -4.30 19.52
N ARG A 241 -13.41 -4.40 18.33
CA ARG A 241 -13.94 -5.21 17.22
C ARG A 241 -13.86 -6.70 17.53
N ILE A 242 -12.76 -7.17 18.11
CA ILE A 242 -12.63 -8.54 18.61
C ILE A 242 -13.76 -8.87 19.59
N GLN A 243 -14.00 -8.02 20.60
CA GLN A 243 -15.07 -8.24 21.58
C GLN A 243 -16.47 -8.27 20.94
N ARG A 244 -16.71 -7.46 19.90
CA ARG A 244 -17.97 -7.50 19.16
C ARG A 244 -18.16 -8.81 18.41
N ILE A 245 -17.11 -9.29 17.74
CA ILE A 245 -17.14 -10.54 16.97
C ILE A 245 -17.33 -11.72 17.92
N GLU A 246 -16.59 -11.77 19.03
CA GLU A 246 -16.76 -12.78 20.09
C GLU A 246 -18.20 -12.80 20.61
N LYS A 247 -18.77 -11.63 20.92
CA LYS A 247 -20.16 -11.53 21.35
C LYS A 247 -21.13 -12.01 20.26
N ARG A 248 -20.84 -11.75 18.98
CA ARG A 248 -21.68 -12.26 17.88
C ARG A 248 -21.60 -13.78 17.80
N LEU A 249 -20.41 -14.36 17.93
CA LEU A 249 -20.21 -15.81 17.98
C LEU A 249 -20.99 -16.46 19.13
N ASP A 250 -20.98 -15.87 20.33
CA ASP A 250 -21.73 -16.36 21.49
C ASP A 250 -23.25 -16.38 21.28
N ASN A 251 -23.76 -15.53 20.39
CA ASN A 251 -25.19 -15.40 20.08
C ASN A 251 -25.58 -16.08 18.75
N LEU A 252 -24.69 -16.86 18.13
CA LEU A 252 -25.02 -17.60 16.93
C LEU A 252 -25.91 -18.81 17.27
N ASP A 253 -27.11 -18.83 16.69
CA ASP A 253 -28.02 -19.97 16.78
C ASP A 253 -27.64 -21.11 15.80
N GLN A 254 -26.80 -20.81 14.79
CA GLN A 254 -26.37 -21.77 13.78
C GLN A 254 -25.16 -22.59 14.27
N PRO A 255 -25.19 -23.93 14.15
CA PRO A 255 -24.03 -24.75 14.46
C PRO A 255 -22.92 -24.52 13.44
N LEU A 256 -21.71 -24.20 13.92
CA LEU A 256 -20.50 -24.07 13.11
C LEU A 256 -19.79 -25.44 12.89
N GLY A 257 -20.50 -26.54 13.12
CA GLY A 257 -19.95 -27.87 12.88
C GLY A 257 -19.82 -28.15 11.38
N GLY A 258 -18.59 -28.34 10.89
CA GLY A 258 -18.33 -28.64 9.49
C GLY A 258 -18.11 -27.42 8.59
N THR A 259 -18.05 -26.21 9.15
CA THR A 259 -17.55 -25.03 8.44
C THR A 259 -16.10 -25.21 8.04
N ARG A 260 -15.70 -24.55 6.95
CA ARG A 260 -14.37 -24.69 6.35
C ARG A 260 -13.38 -23.73 7.02
N VAL A 261 -12.29 -24.29 7.55
CA VAL A 261 -11.10 -23.54 8.01
C VAL A 261 -10.08 -23.42 6.86
N GLY A 262 -9.81 -24.51 6.14
CA GLY A 262 -8.93 -24.52 4.96
C GLY A 262 -7.43 -24.33 5.25
N GLU A 263 -6.95 -24.73 6.43
CA GLU A 263 -5.54 -24.60 6.85
C GLU A 263 -4.56 -25.18 5.81
N ASP A 264 -4.71 -26.47 5.48
CA ASP A 264 -3.78 -27.18 4.59
C ASP A 264 -3.72 -26.61 3.16
N GLU A 265 -4.87 -26.20 2.61
CA GLU A 265 -4.90 -25.59 1.28
C GLU A 265 -4.19 -24.23 1.31
N TYR A 266 -4.54 -23.39 2.30
CA TYR A 266 -3.98 -22.06 2.46
C TYR A 266 -2.46 -22.08 2.67
N VAL A 267 -1.97 -22.85 3.63
CA VAL A 267 -0.52 -22.90 3.92
C VAL A 267 0.26 -23.42 2.72
N GLY A 268 -0.33 -24.33 1.93
CA GLY A 268 0.25 -24.79 0.67
C GLY A 268 0.36 -23.70 -0.41
N ARG A 269 -0.54 -22.70 -0.42
CA ARG A 269 -0.46 -21.55 -1.35
C ARG A 269 0.65 -20.56 -1.00
N ILE A 270 1.03 -20.49 0.27
CA ILE A 270 2.06 -19.55 0.75
C ILE A 270 3.43 -20.21 0.96
N ASP A 271 3.55 -21.53 0.80
CA ASP A 271 4.83 -22.22 0.88
C ASP A 271 5.76 -21.74 -0.24
N GLY A 272 6.95 -21.27 0.12
CA GLY A 272 7.89 -20.63 -0.79
C GLY A 272 7.62 -19.14 -1.05
N MET A 273 6.55 -18.54 -0.52
CA MET A 273 6.30 -17.09 -0.63
C MET A 273 7.44 -16.29 -0.01
N VAL A 274 7.80 -15.16 -0.62
CA VAL A 274 8.83 -14.25 -0.09
C VAL A 274 8.36 -13.65 1.24
N PHE A 275 9.20 -13.73 2.27
CA PHE A 275 8.97 -13.13 3.58
C PHE A 275 9.84 -11.88 3.76
N GLY A 276 9.28 -10.79 4.32
CA GLY A 276 10.02 -9.55 4.55
C GLY A 276 10.47 -8.86 3.26
N VAL A 277 11.44 -7.94 3.30
CA VAL A 277 11.88 -7.22 2.09
C VAL A 277 12.46 -8.19 1.05
N ASN A 278 12.06 -8.05 -0.23
CA ASN A 278 12.69 -8.78 -1.33
C ASN A 278 13.98 -8.06 -1.75
N PRO A 279 15.19 -8.53 -1.38
CA PRO A 279 16.42 -7.82 -1.69
C PRO A 279 16.71 -7.77 -3.19
N ARG A 280 16.08 -8.62 -4.01
CA ARG A 280 16.27 -8.64 -5.47
C ARG A 280 15.72 -7.38 -6.14
N GLN A 281 14.65 -6.83 -5.59
CA GLN A 281 14.00 -5.57 -6.01
C GLN A 281 14.60 -4.33 -5.31
N GLY A 282 15.75 -4.50 -4.66
CA GLY A 282 16.43 -3.46 -3.94
C GLY A 282 16.14 -3.46 -2.45
N TYR A 283 17.15 -3.07 -1.68
CA TYR A 283 17.07 -3.00 -0.23
C TYR A 283 18.00 -1.93 0.32
N PHE A 284 17.66 -1.44 1.51
CA PHE A 284 18.50 -0.56 2.28
C PHE A 284 19.36 -1.36 3.26
N GLU A 285 20.63 -0.98 3.36
CA GLU A 285 21.49 -1.28 4.48
C GLU A 285 21.97 0.06 5.03
N GLU A 286 21.45 0.43 6.21
CA GLU A 286 21.52 1.79 6.75
C GLU A 286 20.94 2.81 5.75
N ASN A 287 21.74 3.78 5.29
CA ASN A 287 21.38 4.80 4.31
C ASN A 287 21.80 4.44 2.87
N ARG A 288 22.29 3.21 2.65
CA ARG A 288 22.76 2.75 1.33
C ARG A 288 21.71 1.87 0.69
N PHE A 289 21.19 2.32 -0.44
CA PHE A 289 20.34 1.52 -1.30
C PHE A 289 21.19 0.70 -2.27
N MET A 290 20.86 -0.58 -2.40
CA MET A 290 21.51 -1.51 -3.33
C MET A 290 20.45 -2.29 -4.08
N HIS A 291 20.63 -2.43 -5.39
CA HIS A 291 19.74 -3.21 -6.24
C HIS A 291 20.53 -4.33 -6.94
N PRO A 292 20.44 -5.58 -6.47
CA PRO A 292 21.19 -6.72 -7.04
C PRO A 292 20.88 -6.99 -8.50
N GLU A 293 19.61 -6.90 -8.92
CA GLU A 293 19.22 -7.18 -10.32
C GLU A 293 19.55 -6.08 -11.30
N LEU A 294 19.43 -4.82 -10.86
CA LEU A 294 19.79 -3.66 -11.65
C LEU A 294 21.25 -3.24 -11.47
N GLU A 295 22.02 -4.00 -10.70
CA GLU A 295 23.46 -3.85 -10.44
C GLU A 295 23.93 -2.43 -10.06
N PHE A 296 23.14 -1.66 -9.31
CA PHE A 296 23.55 -0.33 -8.85
C PHE A 296 23.42 -0.16 -7.34
N ARG A 297 24.10 0.87 -6.83
CA ARG A 297 23.99 1.37 -5.46
C ARG A 297 23.97 2.89 -5.43
N ILE A 298 23.34 3.43 -4.40
CA ILE A 298 23.35 4.86 -4.09
C ILE A 298 23.31 5.04 -2.56
N THR A 299 23.90 6.12 -2.05
CA THR A 299 23.92 6.45 -0.63
C THR A 299 23.15 7.74 -0.38
N PHE A 300 22.06 7.63 0.38
CA PHE A 300 21.24 8.76 0.80
C PHE A 300 21.83 9.42 2.05
N PRO A 301 21.42 10.65 2.41
CA PRO A 301 21.96 11.29 3.60
C PRO A 301 21.59 10.52 4.88
N GLN A 302 22.50 10.50 5.85
CA GLN A 302 22.28 9.77 7.10
C GLN A 302 21.11 10.38 7.90
N GLY A 303 20.28 9.52 8.50
CA GLY A 303 19.13 9.92 9.31
C GLY A 303 17.90 10.34 8.50
N TRP A 304 17.99 10.37 7.18
CA TRP A 304 16.82 10.61 6.32
C TRP A 304 15.93 9.38 6.29
N GLN A 305 14.62 9.62 6.21
CA GLN A 305 13.64 8.55 6.11
C GLN A 305 13.65 8.03 4.67
N THR A 306 13.88 6.74 4.47
CA THR A 306 14.06 6.16 3.13
C THR A 306 12.97 5.14 2.80
N GLN A 307 12.63 5.03 1.52
CA GLN A 307 11.60 4.11 1.03
C GLN A 307 12.00 3.53 -0.34
N ASN A 308 11.70 2.25 -0.55
CA ASN A 308 11.85 1.56 -1.83
C ASN A 308 10.47 1.18 -2.38
N LEU A 309 10.05 1.81 -3.47
CA LEU A 309 8.84 1.50 -4.23
C LEU A 309 9.21 0.90 -5.58
N ALA A 310 8.29 0.21 -6.27
CA ALA A 310 8.63 -0.52 -7.50
C ALA A 310 9.19 0.37 -8.61
N GLN A 311 8.81 1.65 -8.64
CA GLN A 311 9.26 2.61 -9.66
C GLN A 311 10.14 3.75 -9.12
N VAL A 312 10.23 3.93 -7.80
CA VAL A 312 10.95 5.06 -7.19
C VAL A 312 11.63 4.68 -5.89
N VAL A 313 12.84 5.19 -5.69
CA VAL A 313 13.53 5.15 -4.38
C VAL A 313 13.56 6.56 -3.83
N LEU A 314 13.07 6.73 -2.60
CA LEU A 314 12.85 8.03 -1.97
C LEU A 314 13.67 8.17 -0.69
N ALA A 315 14.06 9.40 -0.40
CA ALA A 315 14.52 9.81 0.91
C ALA A 315 14.01 11.21 1.27
N GLY A 316 13.38 11.35 2.44
CA GLY A 316 12.92 12.63 2.99
C GLY A 316 13.78 13.10 4.17
N SER A 317 13.99 14.41 4.28
CA SER A 317 14.73 15.01 5.40
C SER A 317 13.97 14.80 6.73
N PRO A 318 14.68 14.75 7.87
CA PRO A 318 14.04 14.69 9.19
C PRO A 318 13.08 15.86 9.47
N ASP A 319 13.35 17.01 8.86
CA ASP A 319 12.55 18.23 8.98
C ASP A 319 11.37 18.29 7.98
N GLN A 320 11.18 17.25 7.14
CA GLN A 320 10.11 17.16 6.14
C GLN A 320 10.08 18.38 5.19
N ASP A 321 11.26 18.78 4.72
CA ASP A 321 11.42 19.97 3.89
C ASP A 321 12.42 19.79 2.74
N ALA A 322 12.91 18.56 2.53
CA ALA A 322 13.77 18.22 1.41
C ALA A 322 13.62 16.75 1.03
N VAL A 323 13.66 16.47 -0.27
CA VAL A 323 13.44 15.14 -0.84
C VAL A 323 14.55 14.81 -1.83
N VAL A 324 14.97 13.55 -1.85
CA VAL A 324 15.75 12.94 -2.94
C VAL A 324 14.94 11.79 -3.51
N GLN A 325 14.76 11.78 -4.83
CA GLN A 325 14.07 10.71 -5.55
C GLN A 325 14.94 10.15 -6.68
N LEU A 326 14.93 8.84 -6.82
CA LEU A 326 15.55 8.09 -7.91
C LEU A 326 14.45 7.38 -8.70
N THR A 327 14.36 7.70 -9.99
CA THR A 327 13.41 7.11 -10.95
C THR A 327 14.14 6.68 -12.22
N LEU A 328 13.45 5.99 -13.13
CA LEU A 328 13.94 5.79 -14.49
C LEU A 328 13.50 6.92 -15.41
N ALA A 329 14.31 7.22 -16.42
CA ALA A 329 13.97 8.12 -17.52
C ALA A 329 14.16 7.41 -18.87
N ALA A 330 13.43 7.87 -19.88
CA ALA A 330 13.56 7.38 -21.25
C ALA A 330 14.76 8.02 -21.95
N GLY A 331 15.22 7.39 -23.04
CA GLY A 331 16.28 7.92 -23.90
C GLY A 331 17.68 7.82 -23.28
N SER A 332 18.57 8.71 -23.71
CA SER A 332 19.93 8.89 -23.20
C SER A 332 19.98 9.96 -22.10
N PRO A 333 21.06 10.04 -21.29
CA PRO A 333 21.21 11.08 -20.28
C PRO A 333 21.05 12.51 -20.82
N SER A 334 21.52 12.77 -22.04
CA SER A 334 21.38 14.08 -22.69
C SER A 334 19.94 14.37 -23.08
N GLU A 335 19.26 13.44 -23.75
CA GLU A 335 17.85 13.61 -24.15
C GLU A 335 16.94 13.79 -22.93
N ALA A 336 17.11 12.97 -21.90
CA ALA A 336 16.32 13.07 -20.66
C ALA A 336 16.58 14.38 -19.91
N ALA A 337 17.84 14.87 -19.91
CA ALA A 337 18.18 16.16 -19.32
C ALA A 337 17.61 17.33 -20.11
N GLU A 338 17.70 17.29 -21.45
CA GLU A 338 17.11 18.30 -22.33
C GLU A 338 15.59 18.39 -22.13
N GLU A 339 14.90 17.25 -22.09
CA GLU A 339 13.46 17.18 -21.82
C GLU A 339 13.09 17.80 -20.47
N PHE A 340 13.81 17.45 -19.40
CA PHE A 340 13.53 17.98 -18.06
C PHE A 340 13.84 19.46 -17.92
N PHE A 341 15.04 19.91 -18.36
CA PHE A 341 15.48 21.29 -18.16
C PHE A 341 14.82 22.29 -19.12
N ALA A 342 14.14 21.83 -20.17
CA ALA A 342 13.37 22.67 -21.09
C ALA A 342 11.90 22.88 -20.68
N GLN A 343 11.45 22.32 -19.55
CA GLN A 343 10.07 22.48 -19.08
C GLN A 343 9.73 23.94 -18.80
N GLU A 344 8.53 24.37 -19.21
CA GLU A 344 8.04 25.72 -18.90
C GLU A 344 7.93 25.92 -17.38
N GLY A 345 8.41 27.06 -16.87
CA GLY A 345 8.43 27.36 -15.44
C GLY A 345 9.64 26.81 -14.67
N LEU A 346 10.58 26.15 -15.36
CA LEU A 346 11.83 25.66 -14.80
C LEU A 346 13.03 26.50 -15.29
N ALA A 347 13.75 27.10 -14.35
CA ALA A 347 15.02 27.79 -14.61
C ALA A 347 16.18 26.86 -14.28
N SER A 348 17.11 26.65 -15.20
CA SER A 348 18.26 25.74 -15.01
C SER A 348 19.59 26.49 -15.03
N SER A 349 20.58 25.97 -14.31
CA SER A 349 21.95 26.52 -14.31
C SER A 349 22.98 25.44 -14.06
N ASN A 350 24.21 25.64 -14.58
CA ASN A 350 25.31 24.68 -14.48
C ASN A 350 24.89 23.28 -14.95
N VAL A 351 24.22 23.19 -16.09
CA VAL A 351 23.87 21.91 -16.73
C VAL A 351 25.05 21.48 -17.58
N ASP A 352 25.72 20.40 -17.19
CA ASP A 352 26.90 19.89 -17.88
C ASP A 352 26.94 18.36 -17.94
N SER A 353 27.54 17.85 -19.01
CA SER A 353 27.91 16.44 -19.12
C SER A 353 29.11 16.15 -18.22
N ARG A 354 29.03 15.07 -17.45
CA ARG A 354 30.05 14.66 -16.49
C ARG A 354 30.11 13.14 -16.34
N SER A 355 31.11 12.67 -15.61
CA SER A 355 31.15 11.29 -15.15
C SER A 355 30.83 11.20 -13.66
N ILE A 356 29.98 10.23 -13.28
CA ILE A 356 29.67 9.88 -11.89
C ILE A 356 30.12 8.44 -11.68
N ASN A 357 31.20 8.23 -10.92
CA ASN A 357 31.82 6.92 -10.68
C ASN A 357 32.07 6.10 -11.96
N GLY A 358 32.51 6.76 -13.05
CA GLY A 358 32.79 6.13 -14.34
C GLY A 358 31.57 5.97 -15.25
N LEU A 359 30.38 6.37 -14.81
CA LEU A 359 29.15 6.35 -15.59
C LEU A 359 28.94 7.69 -16.30
N SER A 360 28.43 7.66 -17.52
CA SER A 360 28.07 8.88 -18.27
C SER A 360 26.84 9.52 -17.65
N ALA A 361 26.89 10.83 -17.41
CA ALA A 361 25.78 11.56 -16.80
C ALA A 361 25.67 12.99 -17.31
N VAL A 362 24.48 13.56 -17.19
CA VAL A 362 24.23 15.02 -17.27
C VAL A 362 23.66 15.46 -15.93
N SER A 363 24.15 16.56 -15.37
CA SER A 363 23.64 17.09 -14.11
C SER A 363 23.61 18.60 -14.12
N GLY A 364 22.67 19.19 -13.38
CA GLY A 364 22.59 20.63 -13.19
C GLY A 364 21.71 21.02 -12.02
N ARG A 365 21.66 22.33 -11.74
CA ARG A 365 20.73 22.92 -10.79
C ARG A 365 19.45 23.32 -11.52
N PHE A 366 18.33 23.29 -10.80
CA PHE A 366 17.08 23.86 -11.25
C PHE A 366 16.40 24.68 -10.14
N GLN A 367 15.59 25.63 -10.57
CA GLN A 367 14.57 26.31 -9.78
C GLN A 367 13.24 26.17 -10.50
N ALA A 368 12.17 25.91 -9.77
CA ALA A 368 10.84 25.72 -10.35
C ALA A 368 9.78 26.45 -9.53
N GLN A 369 8.87 27.12 -10.22
CA GLN A 369 7.72 27.76 -9.56
C GLN A 369 6.61 26.74 -9.38
N THR A 370 6.12 26.57 -8.14
CA THR A 370 4.98 25.69 -7.83
C THR A 370 3.85 26.48 -7.19
N ALA A 371 2.67 25.87 -7.07
CA ALA A 371 1.54 26.46 -6.35
C ALA A 371 1.86 26.76 -4.87
N ASN A 372 2.81 26.02 -4.28
CA ASN A 372 3.17 26.09 -2.86
C ASN A 372 4.45 26.91 -2.61
N GLY A 373 5.00 27.56 -3.65
CA GLY A 373 6.21 28.37 -3.56
C GLY A 373 7.27 27.98 -4.58
N GLU A 374 8.44 28.60 -4.46
CA GLU A 374 9.59 28.32 -5.33
C GLU A 374 10.42 27.16 -4.77
N LEU A 375 10.74 26.19 -5.61
CA LEU A 375 11.63 25.07 -5.27
C LEU A 375 13.02 25.31 -5.86
N GLY A 376 14.04 24.89 -5.13
CA GLY A 376 15.42 24.82 -5.60
C GLY A 376 15.96 23.40 -5.50
N GLY A 377 16.68 22.94 -6.51
CA GLY A 377 17.12 21.56 -6.56
C GLY A 377 18.29 21.26 -7.49
N ARG A 378 18.68 19.98 -7.49
CA ARG A 378 19.63 19.38 -8.42
C ARG A 378 18.99 18.21 -9.12
N ALA A 379 19.27 18.10 -10.41
CA ALA A 379 18.93 16.94 -11.21
C ALA A 379 20.19 16.27 -11.75
N ALA A 380 20.16 14.95 -11.86
CA ALA A 380 21.17 14.16 -12.55
C ALA A 380 20.51 13.02 -13.32
N PHE A 381 20.98 12.80 -14.55
CA PHE A 381 20.56 11.74 -15.45
C PHE A 381 21.78 10.87 -15.71
N ILE A 382 21.75 9.61 -15.30
CA ILE A 382 22.93 8.74 -15.22
C ILE A 382 22.67 7.49 -16.05
N ALA A 383 23.51 7.23 -17.06
CA ALA A 383 23.45 5.99 -17.82
C ALA A 383 24.06 4.85 -17.01
N HIS A 384 23.31 3.75 -16.88
CA HIS A 384 23.82 2.51 -16.32
C HIS A 384 23.15 1.31 -17.00
N GLU A 385 23.98 0.42 -17.56
CA GLU A 385 23.55 -0.64 -18.48
C GLU A 385 22.68 -0.05 -19.61
N ASN A 386 21.48 -0.57 -19.85
CA ASN A 386 20.56 -0.10 -20.90
C ASN A 386 19.50 0.87 -20.36
N ARG A 387 19.78 1.59 -19.27
CA ARG A 387 18.81 2.46 -18.59
C ARG A 387 19.40 3.82 -18.26
N VAL A 388 18.53 4.82 -18.13
CA VAL A 388 18.87 6.12 -17.57
C VAL A 388 18.17 6.28 -16.23
N TYR A 389 18.96 6.56 -15.21
CA TYR A 389 18.49 6.84 -13.87
C TYR A 389 18.39 8.35 -13.68
N ARG A 390 17.21 8.83 -13.30
CA ARG A 390 16.92 10.21 -12.98
C ARG A 390 16.93 10.39 -11.47
N LEU A 391 17.88 11.16 -10.98
CA LEU A 391 17.98 11.62 -9.60
C LEU A 391 17.53 13.07 -9.51
N LEU A 392 16.44 13.32 -8.78
CA LEU A 392 16.00 14.68 -8.46
C LEU A 392 16.12 14.89 -6.95
N ALA A 393 16.72 15.99 -6.56
CA ALA A 393 16.91 16.35 -5.16
C ALA A 393 16.50 17.82 -4.97
N TYR A 394 15.46 18.08 -4.17
CA TYR A 394 14.84 19.41 -4.10
C TYR A 394 14.30 19.75 -2.71
N THR A 395 14.07 21.04 -2.49
CA THR A 395 13.65 21.68 -1.23
C THR A 395 13.10 23.07 -1.58
N PRO A 396 12.38 23.78 -0.67
CA PRO A 396 12.10 25.20 -0.85
C PRO A 396 13.36 26.00 -1.21
N ALA A 397 13.24 26.93 -2.16
CA ALA A 397 14.40 27.61 -2.75
C ALA A 397 15.27 28.35 -1.73
N ASP A 398 14.66 28.90 -0.67
CA ASP A 398 15.34 29.57 0.45
C ASP A 398 16.15 28.62 1.34
N LYS A 399 15.84 27.32 1.30
CA LYS A 399 16.55 26.26 2.04
C LYS A 399 17.61 25.53 1.20
N PHE A 400 17.68 25.78 -0.10
CA PHE A 400 18.56 25.04 -1.02
C PHE A 400 20.04 25.05 -0.59
N SER A 401 20.55 26.18 -0.11
CA SER A 401 21.95 26.28 0.34
C SER A 401 22.29 25.37 1.52
N ARG A 402 21.31 25.02 2.37
CA ARG A 402 21.47 24.07 3.48
C ARG A 402 21.65 22.64 2.97
N TYR A 403 20.88 22.26 1.95
CA TYR A 403 20.79 20.88 1.47
C TYR A 403 21.70 20.57 0.28
N GLU A 404 22.21 21.59 -0.41
CA GLU A 404 22.95 21.39 -1.65
C GLU A 404 24.14 20.41 -1.51
N SER A 405 24.90 20.48 -0.42
CA SER A 405 26.02 19.56 -0.20
C SER A 405 25.56 18.11 -0.08
N ALA A 406 24.47 17.86 0.65
CA ALA A 406 23.88 16.52 0.79
C ALA A 406 23.37 16.00 -0.57
N PHE A 407 22.70 16.85 -1.35
CA PHE A 407 22.23 16.51 -2.70
C PHE A 407 23.38 16.14 -3.63
N GLN A 408 24.47 16.92 -3.63
CA GLN A 408 25.66 16.62 -4.42
C GLN A 408 26.31 15.30 -4.01
N GLN A 409 26.42 15.02 -2.71
CA GLN A 409 27.00 13.78 -2.21
C GLN A 409 26.16 12.56 -2.60
N THR A 410 24.83 12.63 -2.47
CA THR A 410 23.94 11.53 -2.87
C THR A 410 24.00 11.28 -4.37
N ILE A 411 23.91 12.30 -5.21
CA ILE A 411 24.08 12.17 -6.67
C ILE A 411 25.44 11.57 -7.01
N GLY A 412 26.51 12.07 -6.40
CA GLY A 412 27.88 11.59 -6.61
C GLY A 412 28.16 10.18 -6.10
N SER A 413 27.25 9.59 -5.32
CA SER A 413 27.40 8.24 -4.75
C SER A 413 26.83 7.14 -5.65
N PHE A 414 26.06 7.49 -6.68
CA PHE A 414 25.49 6.51 -7.61
C PHE A 414 26.62 5.76 -8.32
N ALA A 415 26.63 4.43 -8.21
CA ALA A 415 27.69 3.60 -8.76
C ALA A 415 27.18 2.20 -9.10
N ARG A 416 27.93 1.48 -9.93
CA ARG A 416 27.73 0.03 -10.11
C ARG A 416 27.91 -0.69 -8.78
N LEU A 417 27.03 -1.65 -8.51
CA LEU A 417 27.15 -2.61 -7.42
C LEU A 417 28.03 -3.77 -7.87
N THR A 418 29.22 -3.88 -7.29
CA THR A 418 30.20 -4.94 -7.60
C THR A 418 30.43 -5.90 -6.44
N ASP A 419 29.87 -5.61 -5.27
CA ASP A 419 30.01 -6.46 -4.10
C ASP A 419 29.27 -7.78 -4.33
N ARG A 420 30.02 -8.89 -4.32
CA ARG A 420 29.47 -10.23 -4.62
C ARG A 420 28.46 -10.70 -3.58
N ARG A 421 28.58 -10.29 -2.32
CA ARG A 421 27.63 -10.67 -1.27
C ARG A 421 26.30 -9.94 -1.46
N ALA A 422 26.34 -8.65 -1.78
CA ALA A 422 25.15 -7.87 -2.09
C ALA A 422 24.45 -8.40 -3.37
N LEU A 423 25.22 -8.69 -4.43
CA LEU A 423 24.68 -9.25 -5.68
C LEU A 423 24.05 -10.64 -5.50
N ALA A 424 24.63 -11.47 -4.64
CA ALA A 424 24.15 -12.82 -4.38
C ALA A 424 23.03 -12.90 -3.33
N LYS A 425 22.61 -11.77 -2.74
CA LYS A 425 21.58 -11.75 -1.70
C LYS A 425 20.25 -12.25 -2.27
N GLN A 426 19.71 -13.29 -1.64
CA GLN A 426 18.45 -13.93 -2.01
C GLN A 426 17.33 -13.54 -1.04
N PRO A 427 16.05 -13.57 -1.48
CA PRO A 427 14.93 -13.36 -0.59
C PRO A 427 14.83 -14.50 0.43
N GLU A 428 14.38 -14.13 1.62
CA GLU A 428 13.90 -15.08 2.61
C GLU A 428 12.51 -15.57 2.20
N ARG A 429 12.19 -16.82 2.50
CA ARG A 429 10.95 -17.47 2.08
C ARG A 429 10.28 -18.20 3.22
N ILE A 430 8.96 -18.17 3.24
CA ILE A 430 8.14 -19.04 4.09
C ILE A 430 8.39 -20.48 3.65
N SER A 431 8.60 -21.37 4.62
CA SER A 431 8.67 -22.81 4.43
C SER A 431 7.71 -23.47 5.41
N ILE A 432 6.83 -24.33 4.91
CA ILE A 432 5.89 -25.08 5.74
C ILE A 432 6.48 -26.44 6.12
N VAL A 433 6.49 -26.74 7.41
CA VAL A 433 6.93 -28.05 7.93
C VAL A 433 5.85 -28.60 8.84
N ARG A 434 5.42 -29.83 8.59
CA ARG A 434 4.52 -30.52 9.51
C ARG A 434 5.30 -31.08 10.69
N THR A 435 4.80 -30.83 11.90
CA THR A 435 5.38 -31.37 13.13
C THR A 435 5.35 -32.91 13.11
N PRO A 436 6.48 -33.60 13.28
CA PRO A 436 6.51 -35.07 13.24
C PRO A 436 5.91 -35.72 14.50
N ARG A 437 5.82 -34.95 15.59
CA ARG A 437 5.29 -35.33 16.90
C ARG A 437 4.79 -34.07 17.60
N ALA A 438 4.05 -34.25 18.69
CA ALA A 438 3.78 -33.12 19.56
C ALA A 438 5.11 -32.53 20.10
N MET A 439 5.27 -31.22 19.97
CA MET A 439 6.50 -30.51 20.34
C MET A 439 6.22 -29.02 20.57
N THR A 440 7.09 -28.32 21.30
CA THR A 440 6.99 -26.86 21.44
C THR A 440 7.55 -26.16 20.21
N LEU A 441 7.30 -24.86 20.07
CA LEU A 441 7.92 -24.06 19.01
C LEU A 441 9.44 -23.97 19.19
N ASP A 442 9.93 -23.91 20.44
CA ASP A 442 11.37 -23.97 20.74
C ASP A 442 12.00 -25.28 20.26
N GLU A 443 11.35 -26.42 20.52
CA GLU A 443 11.82 -27.71 20.01
C GLU A 443 11.77 -27.77 18.48
N PHE A 444 10.73 -27.17 17.89
CA PHE A 444 10.56 -27.10 16.44
C PHE A 444 11.67 -26.28 15.81
N ASP A 445 11.97 -25.07 16.30
CA ASP A 445 13.01 -24.19 15.75
C ASP A 445 14.41 -24.81 15.94
N ALA A 446 14.66 -25.50 17.05
CA ALA A 446 15.90 -26.25 17.24
C ALA A 446 16.07 -27.37 16.18
N GLN A 447 14.98 -28.01 15.75
CA GLN A 447 15.00 -29.08 14.74
C GLN A 447 14.93 -28.57 13.29
N TYR A 448 14.20 -27.47 13.07
CA TYR A 448 13.91 -26.86 11.78
C TYR A 448 14.17 -25.35 11.82
N PRO A 449 15.43 -24.91 11.93
CA PRO A 449 15.76 -23.52 12.22
C PRO A 449 15.14 -22.52 11.25
N SER A 450 14.63 -21.43 11.83
CA SER A 450 14.15 -20.24 11.15
C SER A 450 15.22 -19.14 11.17
N VAL A 451 15.24 -18.26 10.17
CA VAL A 451 16.17 -17.11 10.12
C VAL A 451 15.64 -15.86 10.82
N ILE A 452 14.35 -15.85 11.14
CA ILE A 452 13.71 -14.81 11.96
C ILE A 452 13.82 -15.16 13.45
N ASP A 453 13.75 -14.15 14.30
CA ASP A 453 13.71 -14.34 15.75
C ASP A 453 12.44 -15.10 16.22
N MET A 454 12.51 -15.61 17.45
CA MET A 454 11.45 -16.41 18.05
C MET A 454 10.14 -15.63 18.22
N GLU A 455 10.21 -14.32 18.49
CA GLU A 455 9.02 -13.47 18.64
C GLU A 455 8.22 -13.40 17.34
N ARG A 456 8.90 -13.18 16.21
CA ARG A 456 8.28 -13.24 14.89
C ARG A 456 7.83 -14.64 14.51
N LEU A 457 8.58 -15.67 14.91
CA LEU A 457 8.20 -17.05 14.63
C LEU A 457 6.91 -17.44 15.35
N VAL A 458 6.75 -17.00 16.61
CA VAL A 458 5.50 -17.12 17.38
C VAL A 458 4.36 -16.40 16.66
N LEU A 459 4.59 -15.15 16.21
CA LEU A 459 3.60 -14.33 15.52
C LEU A 459 3.09 -14.99 14.23
N ILE A 460 3.97 -15.38 13.31
CA ILE A 460 3.53 -15.91 12.01
C ILE A 460 2.79 -17.25 12.14
N ASN A 461 2.93 -17.93 13.28
CA ASN A 461 2.21 -19.16 13.61
C ASN A 461 1.03 -18.94 14.57
N GLN A 462 0.72 -17.69 14.92
CA GLN A 462 -0.41 -17.31 15.80
C GLN A 462 -0.41 -18.04 17.15
N LEU A 463 0.79 -18.25 17.70
CA LEU A 463 0.97 -18.97 18.96
C LEU A 463 0.99 -17.98 20.13
N SER A 464 0.54 -18.44 21.31
CA SER A 464 0.59 -17.62 22.53
C SER A 464 2.01 -17.48 23.13
N GLY A 465 2.99 -18.19 22.56
CA GLY A 465 4.38 -18.18 23.01
C GLY A 465 5.16 -19.42 22.58
N PRO A 466 6.49 -19.44 22.79
CA PRO A 466 7.36 -20.47 22.23
C PRO A 466 7.24 -21.85 22.91
N ASN A 467 6.73 -21.88 24.13
CA ASN A 467 6.57 -23.10 24.94
C ASN A 467 5.22 -23.80 24.74
N VAL A 468 4.35 -23.29 23.87
CA VAL A 468 3.06 -23.94 23.60
C VAL A 468 3.28 -25.26 22.87
N THR A 469 2.61 -26.31 23.30
CA THR A 469 2.70 -27.63 22.65
C THR A 469 1.87 -27.62 21.37
N ILE A 470 2.55 -27.73 20.24
CA ILE A 470 1.97 -27.91 18.91
C ILE A 470 1.69 -29.40 18.70
N PRO A 471 0.47 -29.81 18.32
CA PRO A 471 0.15 -31.21 18.02
C PRO A 471 1.00 -31.78 16.87
N ALA A 472 1.04 -33.11 16.74
CA ALA A 472 1.67 -33.77 15.60
C ALA A 472 0.85 -33.56 14.32
N GLY A 473 1.52 -33.38 13.19
CA GLY A 473 0.91 -33.18 11.87
C GLY A 473 0.48 -31.75 11.57
N THR A 474 0.52 -30.85 12.55
CA THR A 474 0.22 -29.42 12.39
C THR A 474 1.24 -28.78 11.45
N PRO A 475 0.80 -28.04 10.41
CA PRO A 475 1.70 -27.25 9.58
C PRO A 475 2.24 -26.07 10.39
N VAL A 476 3.55 -25.91 10.41
CA VAL A 476 4.24 -24.80 11.09
C VAL A 476 5.07 -24.05 10.06
N LYS A 477 4.90 -22.73 10.03
CA LYS A 477 5.67 -21.82 9.20
C LYS A 477 7.04 -21.59 9.85
N ARG A 478 8.08 -21.60 9.03
CA ARG A 478 9.38 -21.02 9.35
C ARG A 478 9.84 -20.15 8.19
N VAL A 479 10.86 -19.33 8.42
CA VAL A 479 11.47 -18.54 7.36
C VAL A 479 12.87 -19.06 7.09
N VAL A 480 13.19 -19.29 5.83
CA VAL A 480 14.49 -19.81 5.39
C VAL A 480 15.12 -18.88 4.37
N GLN A 481 16.45 -18.78 4.37
CA GLN A 481 17.14 -18.19 3.23
C GLN A 481 16.99 -19.10 2.02
N ALA A 482 16.57 -18.53 0.88
CA ALA A 482 16.60 -19.26 -0.38
C ALA A 482 18.06 -19.65 -0.71
N ARG A 483 18.24 -20.92 -1.11
CA ARG A 483 19.55 -21.51 -1.40
C ARG A 483 20.14 -21.07 -2.72
#